data_AF-A0A4P7RAB5-F1
#
_entry.id   AF-A0A4P7RAB5-F1
#
_cell.length_a   1.000
_cell.length_b   1.000
_cell.length_c   1.000
_cell.angle_alpha   90.00
_cell.angle_beta   90.00
_cell.angle_gamma   90.00
#
_symmetry.space_group_name_H-M   'P 1'
#
loop_
_entity.id
_entity.type
_entity.pdbx_description
1 polymer ?
#
loop_
_entity_poly.entity_id
_entity_poly.type
_entity_poly.pdbx_seq_one_letter_code
_entity_poly.pdbx_strand_id
1 'polypeptide(L)'
;MKAIQTLAAACCLLLSGFANAAPSYNGTIKGTVDGKPIDVKAVCERSKLGTSDRLKAMSDPGMEADAKDRNGDGIAVSVSADMTQLGGAFNVLAGGRVYKFGTTKAIKLTPTGLALKANFKPSRDKPELTAYDVDLTVDCP
;
A
#
# COMPACT_ATOMS: atom_id res chain seq x y z
N MET A 1 -4.36 -71.53 16.93
CA MET A 1 -5.27 -70.80 16.04
C MET A 1 -5.84 -69.58 16.77
N LYS A 2 -6.00 -68.47 16.04
CA LYS A 2 -6.57 -67.16 16.39
C LYS A 2 -5.72 -66.28 17.33
N ALA A 3 -5.55 -64.97 17.12
CA ALA A 3 -5.54 -64.09 15.94
C ALA A 3 -4.94 -62.76 16.44
N ILE A 4 -4.06 -62.15 15.67
CA ILE A 4 -3.43 -60.85 15.92
C ILE A 4 -4.40 -59.75 15.54
N GLN A 5 -4.59 -58.73 16.38
CA GLN A 5 -5.07 -57.41 15.95
C GLN A 5 -4.29 -56.29 16.64
N THR A 6 -3.44 -55.67 15.83
CA THR A 6 -2.67 -54.45 16.08
C THR A 6 -3.61 -53.24 15.98
N LEU A 7 -3.61 -52.34 16.97
CA LEU A 7 -4.17 -50.99 16.81
C LEU A 7 -3.06 -49.96 16.99
N ALA A 8 -2.63 -49.37 15.88
CA ALA A 8 -1.78 -48.19 15.87
C ALA A 8 -2.66 -46.95 16.06
N ALA A 9 -2.49 -46.24 17.17
CA ALA A 9 -3.11 -44.93 17.38
C ALA A 9 -2.14 -43.84 16.91
N ALA A 10 -2.35 -43.38 15.68
CA ALA A 10 -1.72 -42.17 15.16
C ALA A 10 -2.33 -40.95 15.86
N CYS A 11 -1.58 -40.33 16.77
CA CYS A 11 -1.97 -39.07 17.39
C CYS A 11 -1.63 -37.92 16.44
N CYS A 12 -2.64 -37.42 15.73
CA CYS A 12 -2.54 -36.28 14.83
C CYS A 12 -2.04 -35.03 15.58
N LEU A 13 -0.90 -34.50 15.13
CA LEU A 13 -0.43 -33.15 15.43
C LEU A 13 -1.44 -32.12 14.88
N LEU A 14 -2.27 -31.56 15.75
CA LEU A 14 -3.06 -30.36 15.46
C LEU A 14 -2.12 -29.13 15.53
N LEU A 15 -1.36 -28.91 14.46
CA LEU A 15 -0.80 -27.59 14.18
C LEU A 15 -1.95 -26.74 13.61
N SER A 16 -2.69 -26.07 14.50
CA SER A 16 -3.55 -24.95 14.12
C SER A 16 -2.66 -23.80 13.65
N GLY A 17 -2.20 -23.91 12.41
CA GLY A 17 -1.55 -22.80 11.72
C GLY A 17 -2.56 -21.67 11.63
N PHE A 18 -2.27 -20.56 12.29
CA PHE A 18 -2.79 -19.27 11.85
C PHE A 18 -2.26 -19.09 10.43
N ALA A 19 -3.07 -19.47 9.44
CA ALA A 19 -2.79 -19.15 8.06
C ALA A 19 -2.76 -17.62 8.00
N ASN A 20 -1.56 -17.03 8.06
CA ASN A 20 -1.34 -15.68 7.57
C ASN A 20 -1.75 -15.74 6.10
N ALA A 21 -3.01 -15.40 5.83
CA ALA A 21 -3.50 -15.27 4.48
C ALA A 21 -2.56 -14.29 3.78
N ALA A 22 -1.86 -14.75 2.75
CA ALA A 22 -1.02 -13.87 1.96
C ALA A 22 -1.87 -12.68 1.51
N PRO A 23 -1.33 -11.44 1.54
CA PRO A 23 -2.10 -10.28 1.16
C PRO A 23 -2.67 -10.45 -0.25
N SER A 24 -3.98 -10.28 -0.41
CA SER A 24 -4.62 -10.37 -1.71
C SER A 24 -4.46 -9.04 -2.44
N TYR A 25 -3.41 -8.93 -3.25
CA TYR A 25 -3.18 -7.79 -4.14
C TYR A 25 -4.30 -7.64 -5.15
N ASN A 26 -5.02 -6.52 -5.10
CA ASN A 26 -6.20 -6.22 -5.92
C ASN A 26 -6.11 -4.87 -6.66
N GLY A 27 -4.97 -4.19 -6.62
CA GLY A 27 -4.74 -2.95 -7.36
C GLY A 27 -3.28 -2.72 -7.74
N THR A 28 -3.00 -1.54 -8.30
CA THR A 28 -1.65 -1.13 -8.69
C THR A 28 -1.39 0.34 -8.39
N ILE A 29 -0.11 0.68 -8.19
CA ILE A 29 0.36 2.05 -8.10
C ILE A 29 1.49 2.24 -9.10
N LYS A 30 1.34 3.23 -9.99
CA LYS A 30 2.26 3.46 -11.11
C LYS A 30 2.63 4.93 -11.23
N GLY A 31 3.80 5.20 -11.82
CA GLY A 31 4.23 6.54 -12.21
C GLY A 31 5.66 6.84 -11.78
N THR A 32 5.92 8.05 -11.29
CA THR A 32 7.24 8.49 -10.84
C THR A 32 7.20 9.39 -9.60
N VAL A 33 8.25 9.32 -8.78
CA VAL A 33 8.55 10.27 -7.69
C VAL A 33 10.01 10.65 -7.79
N ASP A 34 10.31 11.94 -7.93
CA ASP A 34 11.68 12.48 -8.10
C ASP A 34 12.46 11.77 -9.23
N GLY A 35 11.76 11.49 -10.34
CA GLY A 35 12.29 10.74 -11.48
C GLY A 35 12.52 9.25 -11.23
N LYS A 36 12.21 8.72 -10.04
CA LYS A 36 12.26 7.27 -9.75
C LYS A 36 10.97 6.61 -10.21
N PRO A 37 11.04 5.52 -11.01
CA PRO A 37 9.86 4.82 -11.46
C PRO A 37 9.18 4.10 -10.30
N ILE A 38 7.86 4.10 -10.32
CA ILE A 38 7.00 3.33 -9.43
C ILE A 38 6.13 2.43 -10.33
N ASP A 39 6.19 1.13 -10.12
CA ASP A 39 5.28 0.16 -10.73
C ASP A 39 5.15 -1.04 -9.79
N VAL A 40 4.17 -0.97 -8.89
CA VAL A 40 3.97 -1.95 -7.82
C VAL A 40 2.53 -2.41 -7.75
N LYS A 41 2.33 -3.66 -7.38
CA LYS A 41 1.00 -4.17 -6.97
C LYS A 41 0.64 -3.57 -5.62
N ALA A 42 -0.65 -3.41 -5.35
CA ALA A 42 -1.14 -2.90 -4.08
C ALA A 42 -2.31 -3.71 -3.55
N VAL A 43 -2.40 -3.78 -2.22
CA VAL A 43 -3.63 -4.10 -1.50
C VAL A 43 -4.40 -2.81 -1.32
N CYS A 44 -5.62 -2.79 -1.85
CA CYS A 44 -6.52 -1.68 -1.83
C CYS A 44 -7.71 -1.98 -0.93
N GLU A 45 -8.02 -1.03 -0.07
CA GLU A 45 -9.20 -1.05 0.79
C GLU A 45 -10.01 0.22 0.55
N ARG A 46 -11.29 0.07 0.23
CA ARG A 46 -12.21 1.19 0.08
C ARG A 46 -13.36 1.06 1.06
N SER A 47 -13.52 2.05 1.92
CA SER A 47 -14.61 2.09 2.90
C SER A 47 -15.52 3.28 2.62
N LYS A 48 -16.82 3.01 2.47
CA LYS A 48 -17.85 4.03 2.35
C LYS A 48 -18.69 4.06 3.61
N LEU A 49 -18.68 5.18 4.33
CA LEU A 49 -19.47 5.38 5.53
C LEU A 49 -20.21 6.71 5.44
N GLY A 50 -21.53 6.64 5.24
CA GLY A 50 -22.35 7.83 4.97
C GLY A 50 -21.87 8.56 3.73
N THR A 51 -21.47 9.83 3.88
CA THR A 51 -20.90 10.66 2.81
C THR A 51 -19.39 10.53 2.67
N SER A 52 -18.72 9.82 3.58
CA SER A 52 -17.27 9.62 3.51
C SER A 52 -16.93 8.43 2.62
N ASP A 53 -16.02 8.64 1.68
CA ASP A 53 -15.45 7.62 0.81
C ASP A 53 -13.93 7.64 0.99
N ARG A 54 -13.39 6.60 1.64
CA ARG A 54 -11.97 6.51 1.99
C ARG A 54 -11.32 5.39 1.19
N LEU A 55 -10.18 5.70 0.58
CA LEU A 55 -9.34 4.75 -0.14
C LEU A 55 -8.01 4.61 0.60
N LYS A 56 -7.58 3.37 0.82
CA LYS A 56 -6.21 3.02 1.21
C LYS A 56 -5.59 2.12 0.15
N ALA A 57 -4.31 2.31 -0.12
CA ALA A 57 -3.53 1.45 -1.01
C ALA A 57 -2.14 1.23 -0.44
N MET A 58 -1.69 -0.03 -0.38
CA MET A 58 -0.39 -0.42 0.18
C MET A 58 0.31 -1.44 -0.71
N SER A 59 1.55 -1.17 -1.15
CA SER A 59 2.32 -2.15 -1.93
C SER A 59 2.91 -3.26 -1.05
N ASP A 60 3.30 -2.90 0.16
CA ASP A 60 4.00 -3.78 1.10
C ASP A 60 3.22 -3.80 2.41
N PRO A 61 2.02 -4.42 2.43
CA PRO A 61 1.12 -4.34 3.56
C PRO A 61 1.76 -4.94 4.83
N GLY A 62 1.57 -4.25 5.94
CA GLY A 62 1.95 -4.67 7.28
C GLY A 62 0.97 -4.10 8.31
N MET A 63 1.23 -4.32 9.60
CA MET A 63 0.37 -3.79 10.66
C MET A 63 0.41 -2.26 10.79
N GLU A 64 1.51 -1.64 10.33
CA GLU A 64 1.73 -0.20 10.39
C GLU A 64 1.48 0.46 9.02
N ALA A 65 0.90 1.66 9.03
CA ALA A 65 0.72 2.49 7.83
C ALA A 65 2.02 3.26 7.50
N ASP A 66 3.03 2.54 7.02
CA ASP A 66 4.33 3.07 6.63
C ASP A 66 4.71 2.65 5.19
N ALA A 67 5.67 3.37 4.61
CA ALA A 67 6.34 2.96 3.37
C ALA A 67 7.60 2.16 3.72
N LYS A 68 7.39 0.96 4.28
CA LYS A 68 8.48 0.03 4.57
C LYS A 68 8.52 -1.05 3.49
N ASP A 69 9.65 -1.14 2.82
CA ASP A 69 9.95 -2.21 1.87
C ASP A 69 10.15 -3.52 2.64
N ARG A 70 9.17 -4.41 2.51
CA ARG A 70 9.11 -5.71 3.17
C ARG A 70 9.42 -6.84 2.19
N ASN A 71 9.24 -6.59 0.89
CA ASN A 71 9.44 -7.58 -0.15
C ASN A 71 10.89 -7.55 -0.73
N GLY A 72 11.64 -6.48 -0.50
CA GLY A 72 13.03 -6.29 -0.90
C GLY A 72 13.24 -5.71 -2.31
N ASP A 73 12.21 -5.17 -2.96
CA ASP A 73 12.28 -4.62 -4.32
C ASP A 73 12.76 -3.16 -4.39
N GLY A 74 13.00 -2.52 -3.24
CA GLY A 74 13.46 -1.15 -3.12
C GLY A 74 12.37 -0.09 -3.32
N ILE A 75 11.09 -0.50 -3.36
CA ILE A 75 9.92 0.38 -3.51
C ILE A 75 8.86 0.01 -2.48
N ALA A 76 8.40 0.99 -1.71
CA ALA A 76 7.21 0.79 -0.88
C ALA A 76 6.30 2.01 -0.95
N VAL A 77 5.00 1.77 -1.10
CA VAL A 77 4.02 2.85 -1.20
C VAL A 77 2.88 2.59 -0.23
N SER A 78 2.50 3.62 0.52
CA SER A 78 1.29 3.67 1.34
C SER A 78 0.53 4.96 1.03
N VAL A 79 -0.73 4.81 0.64
CA VAL A 79 -1.65 5.92 0.31
C VAL A 79 -2.87 5.83 1.20
N SER A 80 -3.30 6.97 1.74
CA SER A 80 -4.59 7.14 2.39
C SER A 80 -5.27 8.38 1.84
N ALA A 81 -6.41 8.21 1.18
CA ALA A 81 -7.15 9.29 0.53
C ALA A 81 -8.61 9.37 0.98
N ASP A 82 -9.11 10.59 1.09
CA ASP A 82 -10.53 10.93 1.14
C ASP A 82 -10.99 11.27 -0.28
N MET A 83 -11.79 10.38 -0.86
CA MET A 83 -12.31 10.49 -2.22
C MET A 83 -13.48 11.48 -2.31
N THR A 84 -14.10 11.84 -1.18
CA THR A 84 -15.16 12.85 -1.12
C THR A 84 -14.56 14.26 -1.10
N GLN A 85 -13.50 14.47 -0.31
CA GLN A 85 -12.83 15.77 -0.15
C GLN A 85 -11.61 15.96 -1.07
N LEU A 86 -11.27 14.92 -1.85
CA LEU A 86 -10.10 14.87 -2.74
C LEU A 86 -8.78 15.19 -2.03
N GLY A 87 -8.61 14.68 -0.80
CA GLY A 87 -7.37 14.82 -0.03
C GLY A 87 -6.64 13.49 0.07
N GLY A 88 -5.31 13.50 0.01
CA GLY A 88 -4.52 12.28 0.13
C GLY A 88 -3.20 12.51 0.85
N ALA A 89 -2.79 11.52 1.64
CA ALA A 89 -1.48 11.41 2.25
C ALA A 89 -0.75 10.22 1.62
N PHE A 90 0.53 10.43 1.30
CA PHE A 90 1.36 9.49 0.58
C PHE A 90 2.68 9.34 1.32
N ASN A 91 3.07 8.09 1.56
CA ASN A 91 4.42 7.71 1.95
C ASN A 91 4.98 6.84 0.82
N VAL A 92 6.13 7.23 0.28
CA VAL A 92 6.78 6.51 -0.82
C VAL A 92 8.24 6.30 -0.47
N LEU A 93 8.70 5.06 -0.44
CA LEU A 93 10.10 4.69 -0.47
C LEU A 93 10.44 4.37 -1.92
N ALA A 94 11.43 5.06 -2.48
CA ALA A 94 11.92 4.77 -3.82
C ALA A 94 13.38 5.24 -3.96
N GLY A 95 14.23 4.41 -4.55
CA GLY A 95 15.65 4.73 -4.73
C GLY A 95 16.38 5.02 -3.42
N GLY A 96 16.00 4.34 -2.33
CA GLY A 96 16.60 4.50 -1.00
C GLY A 96 16.20 5.76 -0.23
N ARG A 97 15.25 6.56 -0.75
CA ARG A 97 14.74 7.77 -0.09
C ARG A 97 13.26 7.60 0.25
N VAL A 98 12.84 8.19 1.37
CA VAL A 98 11.43 8.24 1.80
C VAL A 98 10.86 9.62 1.54
N TYR A 99 9.81 9.69 0.74
CA TYR A 99 9.02 10.88 0.43
C TYR A 99 7.70 10.80 1.22
N LYS A 100 7.40 11.83 1.99
CA LYS A 100 6.14 11.95 2.75
C LYS A 100 5.46 13.25 2.36
N PHE A 101 4.28 13.18 1.78
CA PHE A 101 3.55 14.36 1.34
C PHE A 101 2.05 14.18 1.40
N GLY A 102 1.34 15.30 1.50
CA GLY A 102 -0.11 15.34 1.42
C GLY A 102 -0.57 16.46 0.49
N THR A 103 -1.73 16.28 -0.14
CA THR A 103 -2.29 17.29 -1.04
C THR A 103 -3.80 17.11 -1.19
N THR A 104 -4.49 18.23 -1.44
CA THR A 104 -5.91 18.27 -1.79
C THR A 104 -6.17 18.84 -3.19
N LYS A 105 -5.19 19.56 -3.76
CA LYS A 105 -5.37 20.34 -4.99
C LYS A 105 -4.91 19.62 -6.25
N ALA A 106 -4.07 18.60 -6.09
CA ALA A 106 -3.42 17.92 -7.21
C ALA A 106 -3.98 16.53 -7.48
N ILE A 107 -4.97 16.09 -6.69
CA ILE A 107 -5.65 14.80 -6.83
C ILE A 107 -6.80 14.93 -7.82
N LYS A 108 -6.89 13.98 -8.75
CA LYS A 108 -8.02 13.78 -9.65
C LYS A 108 -8.57 12.37 -9.43
N LEU A 109 -9.88 12.24 -9.39
CA LEU A 109 -10.52 10.92 -9.36
C LEU A 109 -10.34 10.23 -10.71
N THR A 110 -10.07 8.94 -10.66
CA THR A 110 -10.18 8.02 -11.80
C THR A 110 -11.38 7.09 -11.55
N PRO A 111 -11.83 6.32 -12.56
CA PRO A 111 -12.95 5.38 -12.37
C PRO A 111 -12.75 4.41 -11.20
N THR A 112 -11.50 4.01 -10.95
CA THR A 112 -11.09 2.97 -10.00
C THR A 112 -10.20 3.50 -8.87
N GLY A 113 -10.01 4.81 -8.75
CA GLY A 113 -9.08 5.33 -7.75
C GLY A 113 -8.75 6.79 -7.97
N LEU A 114 -7.47 7.12 -7.99
CA LEU A 114 -7.00 8.49 -8.11
C LEU A 114 -5.72 8.63 -8.93
N ALA A 115 -5.49 9.82 -9.45
CA ALA A 115 -4.24 10.25 -10.05
C ALA A 115 -3.77 11.55 -9.39
N LEU A 116 -2.46 11.72 -9.26
CA LEU A 116 -1.81 12.87 -8.67
C LEU A 116 -0.66 13.32 -9.57
N LYS A 117 -0.65 14.60 -9.94
CA LYS A 117 0.51 15.23 -10.58
C LYS A 117 0.84 16.56 -9.91
N ALA A 118 2.02 16.66 -9.29
CA ALA A 118 2.42 17.82 -8.51
C ALA A 118 3.94 18.02 -8.48
N ASN A 119 4.36 19.28 -8.41
CA ASN A 119 5.70 19.68 -8.01
C ASN A 119 5.66 20.11 -6.54
N PHE A 120 6.30 19.35 -5.66
CA PHE A 120 6.41 19.70 -4.24
C PHE A 120 7.63 20.56 -4.02
N LYS A 121 7.42 21.74 -3.44
CA LYS A 121 8.48 22.68 -3.09
C LYS A 121 8.82 22.54 -1.61
N PRO A 122 10.08 22.82 -1.20
CA PRO A 122 10.41 23.00 0.20
C PRO A 122 9.43 23.95 0.88
N SER A 123 9.04 23.60 2.11
CA SER A 123 8.40 24.59 2.98
C SER A 123 9.39 25.68 3.32
N ARG A 124 8.91 26.91 3.57
CA ARG A 124 9.75 28.01 4.07
C ARG A 124 10.47 27.63 5.37
N ASP A 125 9.84 26.79 6.18
CA ASP A 125 10.37 26.35 7.48
C ASP A 125 11.30 25.13 7.37
N LYS A 126 11.45 24.56 6.16
CA LYS A 126 12.34 23.43 5.86
C LYS A 126 13.00 23.60 4.48
N PRO A 127 13.81 24.67 4.31
CA PRO A 127 14.45 24.99 3.04
C PRO A 127 15.48 23.95 2.59
N GLU A 128 15.95 23.10 3.51
CA GLU A 128 16.87 21.99 3.23
C GLU A 128 16.24 20.87 2.39
N LEU A 129 14.90 20.83 2.28
CA LEU A 129 14.21 19.87 1.43
C LEU A 129 14.35 20.29 -0.04
N THR A 130 14.86 19.39 -0.89
CA THR A 130 14.88 19.62 -2.33
C THR A 130 13.46 19.57 -2.89
N ALA A 131 13.13 20.45 -3.83
CA ALA A 131 11.90 20.32 -4.60
C ALA A 131 11.94 19.01 -5.39
N TYR A 132 10.79 18.35 -5.55
CA TYR A 132 10.67 17.12 -6.31
C TYR A 132 9.32 17.00 -7.01
N ASP A 133 9.31 16.30 -8.14
CA ASP A 133 8.10 16.04 -8.91
C ASP A 133 7.46 14.70 -8.52
N VAL A 134 6.14 14.65 -8.60
CA VAL A 134 5.32 13.46 -8.38
C VAL A 134 4.32 13.36 -9.52
N ASP A 135 4.25 12.20 -10.14
CA ASP A 135 3.22 11.82 -11.11
C ASP A 135 2.82 10.37 -10.80
N LEU A 136 1.70 10.17 -10.10
CA LEU A 136 1.27 8.85 -9.62
C LEU A 136 -0.17 8.57 -10.03
N THR A 137 -0.44 7.32 -10.39
CA THR A 137 -1.78 6.76 -10.55
C THR A 137 -1.95 5.60 -9.58
N VAL A 138 -3.02 5.65 -8.79
CA VAL A 138 -3.45 4.61 -7.86
C VAL A 138 -4.72 4.00 -8.42
N ASP A 139 -4.63 2.74 -8.85
CA ASP A 139 -5.70 1.99 -9.48
C ASP A 139 -6.17 0.88 -8.51
N CYS A 140 -7.37 1.04 -7.96
CA CYS A 140 -7.94 0.22 -6.89
C CYS A 140 -9.41 -0.14 -7.19
N PRO A 141 -9.66 -1.13 -8.07
CA PRO A 141 -10.98 -1.52 -8.53
C PRO A 141 -11.95 -1.96 -7.43
#